data_AF-A0A7C3M5N5-F1
#
_entry.id   AF-A0A7C3M5N5-F1
#
_cell.length_a   1.000
_cell.length_b   1.000
_cell.length_c   1.000
_cell.angle_alpha   90.00
_cell.angle_beta   90.00
_cell.angle_gamma   90.00
#
_symmetry.space_group_name_H-M   'P 1'
#
loop_
_entity.id
_entity.type
_entity.pdbx_description
1 polymer ?
#
loop_
_entity_poly.entity_id
_entity_poly.type
_entity_poly.pdbx_seq_one_letter_code
_entity_poly.pdbx_strand_id
1 'polypeptide(L)'
;GPASKLFTKEFYTTIKEHLNEGGVFVTQALSVSIINNKAHTAIHNTLKQVFPLVRSYHTYVPMYDSDWGFVMATLGKDPVKLSEEEVNTRLEKLGINNLKYYDGETHRAIFSLPKDLRNAIASEKTVIEDNKPLLIARRERFFGA
;
A
#
# COMPACT_ATOMS: atom_id res chain seq x y z
N GLY A 1 13.23 -14.43 0.64
CA GLY A 1 14.30 -13.95 -0.29
C GLY A 1 14.99 -12.75 0.33
N PRO A 2 16.06 -12.20 -0.27
CA PRO A 2 16.86 -11.14 0.35
C PRO A 2 16.04 -9.88 0.72
N ALA A 3 14.99 -9.57 -0.04
CA ALA A 3 14.12 -8.43 0.21
C ALA A 3 13.14 -8.60 1.39
N SER A 4 13.01 -9.78 2.02
CA SER A 4 11.99 -9.98 3.06
C SER A 4 12.17 -9.07 4.28
N LYS A 5 13.42 -8.69 4.59
CA LYS A 5 13.74 -7.76 5.67
C LYS A 5 13.30 -6.32 5.40
N LEU A 6 12.95 -5.99 4.15
CA LEU A 6 12.46 -4.65 3.79
C LEU A 6 10.96 -4.47 4.08
N PHE A 7 10.30 -5.49 4.64
CA PHE A 7 8.88 -5.45 4.98
C PHE A 7 8.62 -5.65 6.48
N THR A 8 9.67 -5.58 7.31
CA THR A 8 9.59 -5.87 8.74
C THR A 8 9.26 -4.61 9.53
N LYS A 9 8.70 -4.80 10.73
CA LYS A 9 8.41 -3.72 11.68
C LYS A 9 9.66 -2.93 12.03
N GLU A 10 10.79 -3.61 12.19
CA GLU A 10 12.10 -3.02 12.49
C GLU A 10 12.53 -2.07 11.37
N PHE A 11 12.49 -2.54 10.12
CA PHE A 11 12.82 -1.70 8.96
C PHE A 11 11.90 -0.48 8.84
N TYR A 12 10.59 -0.67 9.02
CA TYR A 12 9.65 0.45 8.99
C TYR A 12 9.84 1.44 10.15
N THR A 13 10.28 0.97 11.32
CA THR A 13 10.63 1.84 12.45
C THR A 13 11.80 2.73 12.08
N THR A 14 12.86 2.14 11.50
CA THR A 14 13.99 2.91 10.99
C THR A 14 13.56 3.94 9.95
N ILE A 15 12.68 3.59 9.00
CA ILE A 15 12.14 4.57 8.04
C ILE A 15 11.45 5.73 8.75
N LYS A 16 10.56 5.43 9.71
CA LYS A 16 9.81 6.45 10.45
C LYS A 16 10.72 7.44 11.16
N GLU A 17 11.81 6.95 11.77
CA GLU A 17 12.80 7.79 12.47
C GLU A 17 13.57 8.74 11.54
N HIS A 18 13.63 8.45 10.25
CA HIS A 18 14.34 9.25 9.25
C HIS A 18 13.40 10.10 8.37
N LEU A 19 12.08 10.09 8.64
CA LEU A 19 11.14 10.96 7.96
C LEU A 19 11.07 12.32 8.65
N ASN A 20 11.00 13.38 7.84
CA ASN A 20 10.68 14.71 8.33
C ASN A 20 9.25 14.78 8.90
N GLU A 21 8.95 15.86 9.63
CA GLU A 21 7.60 16.14 10.10
C GLU A 21 6.60 16.11 8.92
N GLY A 22 5.48 15.41 9.12
CA GLY A 22 4.48 15.22 8.07
C GLY A 22 4.91 14.31 6.91
N GLY A 23 6.07 13.65 7.03
CA GLY A 23 6.62 12.76 6.01
C GLY A 23 5.72 11.57 5.69
N VAL A 24 5.88 11.07 4.47
CA VAL A 24 5.08 9.97 3.91
C VAL A 24 6.02 8.89 3.38
N PHE A 25 5.70 7.64 3.71
CA PHE A 25 6.30 6.45 3.12
C PHE A 25 5.25 5.71 2.29
N VAL A 26 5.65 5.19 1.12
CA VAL A 26 4.79 4.39 0.26
C VAL A 26 5.56 3.16 -0.20
N THR A 27 4.92 2.00 -0.16
CA THR A 27 5.45 0.78 -0.76
C THR A 27 4.42 0.10 -1.64
N GLN A 28 4.88 -0.47 -2.74
CA GLN A 28 4.13 -1.51 -3.44
C GLN A 28 3.94 -2.71 -2.48
N ALA A 29 2.73 -3.27 -2.46
CA ALA A 29 2.29 -4.21 -1.43
C ALA A 29 1.55 -5.41 -2.02
N LEU A 30 2.00 -5.88 -3.19
CA LEU A 30 1.56 -7.09 -3.90
C LEU A 30 0.09 -7.06 -4.31
N SER A 31 -0.44 -8.20 -4.75
CA SER A 31 -1.82 -8.32 -5.22
C SER A 31 -2.82 -8.05 -4.09
N VAL A 32 -3.97 -7.47 -4.45
CA VAL A 32 -5.13 -7.31 -3.54
C VAL A 32 -6.32 -8.17 -3.96
N SER A 33 -6.12 -9.07 -4.93
CA SER A 33 -7.16 -10.00 -5.35
C SER A 33 -7.65 -10.85 -4.17
N ILE A 34 -8.94 -11.21 -4.19
CA ILE A 34 -9.59 -11.92 -3.08
C ILE A 34 -8.90 -13.23 -2.70
N ILE A 35 -8.25 -13.90 -3.66
CA ILE A 35 -7.52 -15.16 -3.45
C ILE A 35 -6.05 -14.99 -3.08
N ASN A 36 -5.50 -13.76 -3.18
CA ASN A 36 -4.07 -13.50 -3.02
C ASN A 36 -3.76 -12.14 -2.38
N ASN A 37 -4.48 -11.76 -1.33
CA ASN A 37 -4.29 -10.50 -0.61
C ASN A 37 -3.53 -10.61 0.73
N LYS A 38 -3.19 -11.82 1.19
CA LYS A 38 -2.56 -12.05 2.52
C LYS A 38 -1.26 -11.28 2.73
N ALA A 39 -0.44 -11.16 1.69
CA ALA A 39 0.80 -10.40 1.80
C ALA A 39 0.53 -8.90 1.91
N HIS A 40 -0.44 -8.39 1.14
CA HIS A 40 -0.87 -7.00 1.22
C HIS A 40 -1.39 -6.64 2.61
N THR A 41 -2.29 -7.46 3.15
CA THR A 41 -2.90 -7.24 4.47
C THR A 41 -1.85 -7.28 5.56
N ALA A 42 -0.91 -8.24 5.52
CA ALA A 42 0.18 -8.33 6.48
C ALA A 42 1.13 -7.12 6.43
N ILE A 43 1.47 -6.63 5.22
CA ILE A 43 2.26 -5.41 5.03
C ILE A 43 1.53 -4.20 5.63
N HIS A 44 0.23 -4.05 5.34
CA HIS A 44 -0.60 -2.99 5.91
C HIS A 44 -0.59 -3.04 7.45
N ASN A 45 -0.87 -4.21 8.03
CA ASN A 45 -0.93 -4.36 9.48
C ASN A 45 0.43 -4.12 10.15
N THR A 46 1.53 -4.49 9.49
CA THR A 46 2.89 -4.23 9.99
C THR A 46 3.21 -2.74 10.01
N LEU A 47 2.92 -2.01 8.92
CA LEU A 47 3.07 -0.54 8.89
C LEU A 47 2.21 0.14 9.96
N LYS A 48 1.00 -0.38 10.21
CA LYS A 48 0.08 0.14 11.24
C LYS A 48 0.62 -0.01 12.66
N GLN A 49 1.57 -0.91 12.92
CA GLN A 49 2.24 -1.01 14.22
C GLN A 49 3.26 0.12 14.45
N VAL A 50 3.65 0.85 13.40
CA VAL A 50 4.74 1.83 13.43
C VAL A 50 4.23 3.25 13.20
N PHE A 51 3.36 3.43 12.21
CA PHE A 51 2.84 4.73 11.79
C PHE A 51 1.48 5.04 12.40
N PRO A 52 1.20 6.33 12.72
CA PRO A 52 -0.10 6.74 13.27
C PRO A 52 -1.23 6.62 12.25
N LEU A 53 -0.91 6.69 10.96
CA LEU A 53 -1.89 6.60 9.89
C LEU A 53 -1.36 5.79 8.71
N VAL A 54 -2.15 4.79 8.29
CA VAL A 54 -1.85 3.88 7.19
C VAL A 54 -3.08 3.70 6.32
N ARG A 55 -2.90 3.80 5.00
CA ARG A 55 -3.94 3.67 3.97
C ARG A 55 -3.49 2.72 2.87
N SER A 56 -4.28 1.71 2.60
CA SER A 56 -4.14 0.91 1.38
C SER A 56 -4.85 1.60 0.23
N TYR A 57 -4.27 1.51 -0.96
CA TYR A 57 -4.90 1.85 -2.23
C TYR A 57 -4.55 0.80 -3.27
N HIS A 58 -5.31 0.72 -4.35
CA HIS A 58 -5.03 -0.21 -5.44
C HIS A 58 -5.36 0.39 -6.79
N THR A 59 -4.84 -0.27 -7.82
CA THR A 59 -5.24 -0.05 -9.20
C THR A 59 -5.03 -1.32 -10.01
N TYR A 60 -5.82 -1.48 -11.07
CA TYR A 60 -5.61 -2.53 -12.05
C TYR A 60 -4.39 -2.20 -12.90
N VAL A 61 -3.42 -3.12 -12.95
CA VAL A 61 -2.22 -2.96 -13.77
C VAL A 61 -2.33 -3.89 -14.98
N PRO A 62 -2.56 -3.37 -16.20
CA PRO A 62 -2.88 -4.20 -17.37
C PRO A 62 -1.83 -5.26 -17.70
N MET A 63 -0.54 -4.92 -17.56
CA MET A 63 0.54 -5.87 -17.87
C MET A 63 0.65 -7.03 -16.87
N TYR A 64 0.01 -6.91 -15.71
CA TYR A 64 -0.07 -7.98 -14.71
C TYR A 64 -1.42 -8.67 -14.69
N ASP A 65 -2.38 -8.20 -15.50
CA ASP A 65 -3.77 -8.65 -15.51
C ASP A 65 -4.35 -8.84 -14.10
N SER A 66 -4.06 -7.88 -13.22
CA SER A 66 -4.42 -7.99 -11.80
C SER A 66 -4.51 -6.63 -11.14
N ASP A 67 -5.37 -6.54 -10.14
CA ASP A 67 -5.33 -5.48 -9.14
C ASP A 67 -4.05 -5.57 -8.30
N TRP A 68 -3.32 -4.46 -8.26
CA TRP A 68 -2.10 -4.31 -7.50
C TRP A 68 -2.28 -3.30 -6.39
N GLY A 69 -1.89 -3.71 -5.18
CA GLY A 69 -2.00 -2.92 -3.98
C GLY A 69 -0.75 -2.16 -3.64
N PHE A 70 -0.96 -1.05 -2.97
CA PHE A 70 0.06 -0.19 -2.39
C PHE A 70 -0.39 0.19 -1.00
N VAL A 71 0.57 0.45 -0.11
CA VAL A 71 0.29 0.94 1.24
C VAL A 71 1.06 2.23 1.45
N MET A 72 0.34 3.28 1.81
CA MET A 72 0.85 4.57 2.22
C MET A 72 0.80 4.68 3.75
N ALA A 73 1.89 5.12 4.35
CA ALA A 73 2.01 5.39 5.77
C ALA A 73 2.51 6.83 5.98
N THR A 74 1.90 7.59 6.87
CA THR A 74 2.17 9.03 7.01
C THR A 74 2.24 9.47 8.46
N LEU A 75 3.08 10.46 8.74
CA LEU A 75 3.14 11.22 9.99
C LEU A 75 2.26 12.48 9.95
N GLY A 76 1.66 12.78 8.79
CA GLY A 76 0.90 13.99 8.54
C GLY A 76 -0.59 13.74 8.26
N LYS A 77 -1.11 14.47 7.26
CA LYS A 77 -2.53 14.46 6.91
C LYS A 77 -2.94 13.15 6.22
N ASP A 78 -4.20 12.78 6.42
CA ASP A 78 -4.81 11.62 5.77
C ASP A 78 -5.00 11.85 4.27
N PRO A 79 -4.37 11.05 3.39
CA PRO A 79 -4.51 11.23 1.95
C PRO A 79 -5.96 11.07 1.49
N VAL A 80 -6.76 10.22 2.14
CA VAL A 80 -8.17 9.98 1.79
C VAL A 80 -9.05 11.22 2.04
N LYS A 81 -8.57 12.19 2.83
CA LYS A 81 -9.30 13.43 3.10
C LYS A 81 -9.03 14.54 2.09
N LEU A 82 -8.16 14.32 1.10
CA LEU A 82 -7.95 15.28 0.02
C LEU A 82 -9.15 15.23 -0.93
N SER A 83 -9.74 16.39 -1.23
CA SER A 83 -10.75 16.49 -2.29
C SER A 83 -10.09 16.43 -3.67
N GLU A 84 -10.88 16.13 -4.68
CA GLU A 84 -10.40 16.08 -6.07
C GLU A 84 -9.84 17.43 -6.50
N GLU A 85 -10.50 18.51 -6.12
CA GLU A 85 -10.09 19.89 -6.41
C GLU A 85 -8.77 20.24 -5.73
N GLU A 86 -8.57 19.81 -4.47
CA GLU A 86 -7.32 20.03 -3.75
C GLU A 86 -6.17 19.26 -4.41
N VAL A 87 -6.40 18.02 -4.85
CA VAL A 87 -5.40 17.24 -5.59
C VAL A 87 -5.04 17.93 -6.91
N ASN A 88 -6.03 18.32 -7.71
CA ASN A 88 -5.81 19.00 -8.99
C ASN A 88 -5.10 20.35 -8.80
N THR A 89 -5.51 21.15 -7.81
CA THR A 89 -4.85 22.42 -7.46
C THR A 89 -3.38 22.21 -7.11
N ARG A 90 -3.04 21.13 -6.40
CA ARG A 90 -1.64 20.80 -6.08
C ARG A 90 -0.86 20.41 -7.32
N LEU A 91 -1.43 19.60 -8.20
CA LEU A 91 -0.80 19.21 -9.46
C LEU A 91 -0.49 20.44 -10.32
N GLU A 92 -1.44 21.36 -10.45
CA GLU A 92 -1.26 22.63 -11.17
C GLU A 92 -0.17 23.50 -10.53
N LYS A 93 -0.18 23.68 -9.21
CA LYS A 93 0.84 24.44 -8.48
C LYS A 93 2.25 23.86 -8.65
N LEU A 94 2.35 22.54 -8.85
CA LEU A 94 3.61 21.84 -9.12
C LEU A 94 3.98 21.82 -10.62
N GLY A 95 3.14 22.38 -11.50
CA GLY A 95 3.36 22.36 -12.95
C GLY A 95 3.19 20.97 -13.58
N ILE A 96 2.49 20.05 -12.92
CA ILE A 96 2.27 18.69 -13.38
C ILE A 96 0.93 18.64 -14.11
N ASN A 97 0.95 18.62 -15.44
CA ASN A 97 -0.25 18.75 -16.27
C ASN A 97 -0.42 17.67 -17.36
N ASN A 98 0.52 16.72 -17.48
CA ASN A 98 0.52 15.72 -18.55
C ASN A 98 0.52 14.27 -18.01
N LEU A 99 -0.20 14.04 -16.91
CA LEU A 99 -0.41 12.69 -16.36
C LEU A 99 -1.50 11.98 -17.18
N LYS A 100 -1.24 10.71 -17.53
CA LYS A 100 -2.18 9.89 -18.32
C LYS A 100 -3.13 9.04 -17.47
N TYR A 101 -2.84 8.92 -16.18
CA TYR A 101 -3.52 8.02 -15.27
C TYR A 101 -4.08 8.72 -14.04
N TYR A 102 -3.38 9.73 -13.50
CA TYR A 102 -3.67 10.24 -12.17
C TYR A 102 -4.12 11.71 -12.22
N ASP A 103 -5.25 11.95 -11.57
CA ASP A 103 -5.87 13.24 -11.29
C ASP A 103 -6.63 13.16 -9.95
N GLY A 104 -7.40 14.19 -9.61
CA GLY A 104 -8.21 14.22 -8.40
C GLY A 104 -9.24 13.11 -8.32
N GLU A 105 -9.97 12.84 -9.41
CA GLU A 105 -10.98 11.77 -9.47
C GLU A 105 -10.34 10.39 -9.24
N THR A 106 -9.22 10.13 -9.92
CA THR A 106 -8.47 8.89 -9.77
C THR A 106 -7.88 8.76 -8.38
N HIS A 107 -7.39 9.83 -7.77
CA HIS A 107 -6.93 9.81 -6.38
C HIS A 107 -8.04 9.32 -5.45
N ARG A 108 -9.26 9.85 -5.57
CA ARG A 108 -10.40 9.39 -4.76
C ARG A 108 -10.72 7.92 -5.04
N ALA A 109 -10.67 7.52 -6.30
CA ALA A 109 -11.01 6.17 -6.74
C ALA A 109 -10.04 5.11 -6.17
N ILE A 110 -8.73 5.31 -6.25
CA ILE A 110 -7.73 4.30 -5.83
C ILE A 110 -7.79 3.98 -4.32
N PHE A 111 -8.23 4.93 -3.49
CA PHE A 111 -8.43 4.73 -2.05
C PHE A 111 -9.81 4.14 -1.69
N SER A 112 -10.72 4.00 -2.66
CA SER A 112 -12.07 3.48 -2.46
C SER A 112 -12.10 1.94 -2.54
N LEU A 113 -11.65 1.29 -1.47
CA LEU A 113 -11.48 -0.17 -1.43
C LEU A 113 -12.81 -0.95 -1.36
N PRO A 114 -12.94 -2.07 -2.10
CA PRO A 114 -14.03 -3.03 -1.95
C PRO A 114 -14.23 -3.51 -0.50
N LYS A 115 -15.48 -3.87 -0.15
CA LYS A 115 -15.86 -4.21 1.24
C LYS A 115 -15.11 -5.44 1.78
N ASP A 116 -14.97 -6.46 0.95
CA ASP A 116 -14.22 -7.68 1.25
C ASP A 116 -12.74 -7.39 1.53
N LEU A 117 -12.08 -6.56 0.71
CA LEU A 117 -10.70 -6.14 0.95
C LEU A 117 -10.57 -5.32 2.25
N ARG A 118 -11.49 -4.40 2.52
CA ARG A 118 -11.52 -3.65 3.80
C ARG A 118 -11.66 -4.59 4.99
N ASN A 119 -12.52 -5.60 4.89
CA ASN A 119 -12.69 -6.59 5.94
C ASN A 119 -11.42 -7.44 6.14
N ALA A 120 -10.77 -7.87 5.07
CA ALA A 120 -9.51 -8.61 5.13
C ALA A 120 -8.38 -7.79 5.80
N ILE A 121 -8.27 -6.50 5.47
CA ILE A 121 -7.30 -5.60 6.11
C ILE A 121 -7.61 -5.44 7.61
N ALA A 122 -8.90 -5.32 7.98
CA ALA A 122 -9.30 -5.16 9.38
C ALA A 122 -9.10 -6.42 10.23
N SER A 123 -9.29 -7.61 9.64
CA SER A 123 -9.17 -8.89 10.33
C SER A 123 -7.73 -9.39 10.44
N GLU A 124 -6.82 -8.92 9.60
CA GLU A 124 -5.40 -9.29 9.63
C GLU A 124 -4.73 -8.96 10.96
N LYS A 125 -3.88 -9.87 11.44
CA LYS A 125 -3.12 -9.74 12.70
C LYS A 125 -1.63 -10.01 12.53
N THR A 126 -1.20 -10.48 11.37
CA THR A 126 0.20 -10.78 11.09
C THR A 126 1.02 -9.50 11.17
N VAL A 127 2.06 -9.53 12.01
CA VAL A 127 3.13 -8.52 12.04
C VAL A 127 4.38 -9.22 11.52
N ILE A 128 5.01 -8.61 10.52
CA ILE A 128 6.25 -9.11 9.91
C ILE A 128 7.41 -8.56 10.72
N GLU A 129 8.28 -9.44 11.20
CA GLU A 129 9.42 -9.09 12.06
C GLU A 129 10.69 -9.73 11.49
N ASP A 130 11.86 -9.20 11.82
CA ASP A 130 13.14 -9.70 11.33
C ASP A 130 13.36 -11.21 11.63
N ASN A 131 12.88 -11.66 12.80
CA ASN A 131 12.92 -13.06 13.23
C ASN A 131 11.70 -13.88 12.79
N LYS A 132 10.69 -13.23 12.20
CA LYS A 132 9.43 -13.84 11.74
C LYS A 132 9.05 -13.26 10.37
N PRO A 133 9.84 -13.59 9.32
CA PRO A 133 9.61 -13.04 8.00
C PRO A 133 8.31 -13.57 7.39
N LEU A 134 7.69 -12.78 6.52
CA LEU A 134 6.55 -13.21 5.74
C LEU A 134 6.97 -14.31 4.76
N LEU A 135 6.45 -15.52 4.97
CA LEU A 135 6.60 -16.63 4.03
C LEU A 135 5.55 -16.50 2.94
N ILE A 136 5.93 -15.88 1.82
CA ILE A 136 5.13 -15.96 0.60
C ILE A 136 5.41 -17.34 0.01
N ALA A 137 4.47 -18.28 0.20
CA ALA A 137 4.56 -19.60 -0.41
C ALA A 137 4.73 -19.42 -1.93
N ARG A 138 5.77 -20.03 -2.50
CA ARG A 138 5.80 -20.24 -3.96
C ARG A 138 4.57 -21.10 -4.27
N ARG A 139 3.63 -20.57 -5.06
CA ARG A 139 2.63 -21.44 -5.71
C ARG A 139 3.44 -22.49 -6.47
N GLU A 140 3.30 -23.75 -6.07
CA GLU A 140 3.66 -24.85 -6.96
C GLU A 140 2.88 -24.63 -8.26
N ARG A 141 3.58 -24.73 -9.38
CA ARG A 141 3.00 -24.50 -10.71
C ARG A 141 1.86 -25.50 -10.89
N PHE A 142 0.61 -25.04 -10.87
CA PHE A 142 -0.53 -25.78 -11.42
C PHE A 142 -0.49 -25.78 -12.95
N PHE A 143 0.64 -26.19 -13.51
CA PHE A 143 0.81 -26.60 -14.90
C PHE A 143 1.61 -27.90 -14.89
N GLY A 144 0.95 -28.96 -14.39
CA GLY A 144 1.27 -30.31 -14.81
C GLY A 144 0.59 -30.54 -16.16
N ALA A 145 1.40 -30.84 -17.16
CA ALA A 145 0.97 -31.42 -18.43
C ALA A 145 0.31 -32.79 -18.20
#